data_AF-A0A1A3CRL1-F1
#
_entry.id   AF-A0A1A3CRL1-F1
#
_cell.length_a   1.000
_cell.length_b   1.000
_cell.length_c   1.000
_cell.angle_alpha   90.00
_cell.angle_beta   90.00
_cell.angle_gamma   90.00
#
_symmetry.space_group_name_H-M   'P 1'
#
loop_
_entity.id
_entity.type
_entity.pdbx_description
1 polymer ?
#
loop_
_entity_poly.entity_id
_entity_poly.type
_entity_poly.pdbx_seq_one_letter_code
_entity_poly.pdbx_strand_id
1 'polypeptide(L)'
;MRVLQPTTWAGRLNKIMATRKRHSPEQIVRKLMAADRLLAEGKDTAAVCRELGVSEATYHRWRNQFGGLKAEDAKRLKDLEGENTTLKRLLADAELEKDALREIAKGNF
;
A
#
# COMPACT_ATOMS: atom_id res chain seq x y z
N MET A 1 -38.35 -34.74 3.72
CA MET A 1 -38.02 -33.56 2.87
C MET A 1 -36.63 -33.06 3.25
N ARG A 2 -35.61 -33.24 2.39
CA ARG A 2 -34.32 -32.54 2.53
C ARG A 2 -34.25 -31.52 1.41
N VAL A 3 -34.27 -30.25 1.78
CA VAL A 3 -34.10 -29.12 0.88
C VAL A 3 -32.70 -29.19 0.27
N LEU A 4 -32.61 -29.29 -1.06
CA LEU A 4 -31.38 -29.11 -1.81
C LEU A 4 -30.86 -27.69 -1.54
N GLN A 5 -29.70 -27.58 -0.89
CA GLN A 5 -29.00 -26.31 -0.73
C GLN A 5 -28.67 -25.75 -2.12
N PRO A 6 -29.09 -24.51 -2.45
CA PRO A 6 -28.77 -23.91 -3.73
C PRO A 6 -27.26 -23.71 -3.81
N THR A 7 -26.62 -24.32 -4.83
CA THR A 7 -25.20 -24.16 -5.10
C THR A 7 -24.86 -22.68 -5.15
N THR A 8 -24.00 -22.28 -4.21
CA THR A 8 -23.91 -20.91 -3.73
C THR A 8 -23.29 -19.99 -4.79
N TRP A 9 -24.11 -19.09 -5.31
CA TRP A 9 -23.68 -17.92 -6.10
C TRP A 9 -22.52 -17.16 -5.43
N ALA A 10 -22.47 -17.16 -4.09
CA ALA A 10 -21.42 -16.56 -3.28
C ALA A 10 -20.00 -17.12 -3.57
N GLY A 11 -19.86 -18.43 -3.80
CA GLY A 11 -18.55 -19.03 -4.08
C GLY A 11 -17.97 -18.60 -5.43
N ARG A 12 -18.86 -18.39 -6.43
CA ARG A 12 -18.49 -17.90 -7.76
C ARG A 12 -18.06 -16.43 -7.71
N LEU A 13 -18.77 -15.60 -6.96
CA LEU A 13 -18.43 -14.19 -6.77
C LEU A 13 -17.07 -14.01 -6.08
N ASN A 14 -16.79 -14.79 -5.03
CA ASN A 14 -15.52 -14.70 -4.31
C ASN A 14 -14.32 -15.01 -5.23
N LYS A 15 -14.46 -16.02 -6.10
CA LYS A 15 -13.45 -16.38 -7.11
C LYS A 15 -13.26 -15.26 -8.15
N ILE A 16 -14.34 -14.62 -8.61
CA ILE A 16 -14.31 -13.49 -9.56
C ILE A 16 -13.67 -12.23 -8.94
N MET A 17 -13.87 -11.98 -7.65
CA MET A 17 -13.25 -10.85 -6.97
C MET A 17 -11.76 -11.07 -6.71
N ALA A 18 -11.35 -12.31 -6.39
CA ALA A 18 -9.96 -12.67 -6.17
C ALA A 18 -9.09 -12.63 -7.45
N THR A 19 -9.68 -12.84 -8.64
CA THR A 19 -8.94 -12.73 -9.91
C THR A 19 -8.68 -11.28 -10.35
N ARG A 20 -9.33 -10.30 -9.72
CA ARG A 20 -9.14 -8.88 -10.05
C ARG A 20 -7.95 -8.32 -9.27
N LYS A 21 -6.74 -8.40 -9.83
CA LYS A 21 -5.55 -7.69 -9.29
C LYS A 21 -5.85 -6.18 -9.24
N ARG A 22 -6.14 -5.66 -8.06
CA ARG A 22 -6.29 -4.22 -7.82
C ARG A 22 -4.95 -3.65 -7.38
N HIS A 23 -4.58 -2.49 -7.92
CA HIS A 23 -3.44 -1.73 -7.44
C HIS A 23 -3.81 -0.99 -6.16
N SER A 24 -2.95 -1.06 -5.15
CA SER A 24 -3.09 -0.22 -3.96
C SER A 24 -2.80 1.26 -4.31
N PRO A 25 -3.30 2.23 -3.53
CA PRO A 25 -2.98 3.65 -3.75
C PRO A 25 -1.47 3.91 -3.86
N GLU A 26 -0.66 3.26 -3.03
CA GLU A 26 0.80 3.38 -3.03
C GLU A 26 1.42 2.84 -4.32
N GLN A 27 0.91 1.70 -4.82
CA GLN A 27 1.34 1.14 -6.10
C GLN A 27 0.98 2.06 -7.26
N ILE A 28 -0.21 2.68 -7.21
CA ILE A 28 -0.66 3.65 -8.22
C ILE A 28 0.28 4.86 -8.23
N VAL A 29 0.55 5.46 -7.06
CA VAL A 29 1.45 6.62 -6.93
C VAL A 29 2.85 6.28 -7.42
N ARG A 30 3.43 5.14 -7.03
CA ARG A 30 4.74 4.68 -7.52
C ARG A 30 4.78 4.55 -9.05
N LYS A 31 3.74 3.97 -9.66
CA LYS A 31 3.64 3.86 -11.12
C LYS A 31 3.50 5.23 -11.79
N LEU A 32 2.75 6.16 -11.20
CA LEU A 32 2.60 7.52 -11.74
C LEU A 32 3.89 8.35 -11.62
N MET A 33 4.73 8.12 -10.60
CA MET A 33 6.06 8.75 -10.50
C MET A 33 7.03 8.17 -11.54
N ALA A 34 7.03 6.85 -11.72
CA ALA A 34 7.79 6.21 -12.79
C ALA A 34 7.35 6.71 -14.17
N ALA A 35 6.04 6.89 -14.38
CA ALA A 35 5.50 7.48 -15.61
C ALA A 35 6.07 8.88 -15.87
N ASP A 36 6.09 9.77 -14.87
CA ASP A 36 6.64 11.12 -15.04
C ASP A 36 8.12 11.12 -15.41
N ARG A 37 8.93 10.25 -14.77
CA ARG A 37 10.34 10.10 -15.12
C ARG A 37 10.51 9.70 -16.59
N LEU A 38 9.77 8.68 -17.03
CA LEU A 38 9.86 8.19 -18.40
C LEU A 38 9.37 9.22 -19.44
N LEU A 39 8.35 10.01 -19.10
CA LEU A 39 7.90 11.13 -19.93
C LEU A 39 8.96 12.24 -19.99
N ALA A 40 9.65 12.54 -18.88
CA ALA A 40 10.74 13.51 -18.86
C ALA A 40 11.97 13.04 -19.67
N GLU A 41 12.17 11.72 -19.80
CA GLU A 41 13.14 11.11 -20.71
C GLU A 41 12.69 11.16 -22.19
N GLY A 42 11.49 11.67 -22.48
CA GLY A 42 10.97 11.86 -23.84
C GLY A 42 10.18 10.68 -24.41
N LYS A 43 9.86 9.66 -23.60
CA LYS A 43 8.98 8.57 -24.06
C LYS A 43 7.56 9.10 -24.24
N ASP A 44 6.83 8.54 -25.21
CA ASP A 44 5.40 8.83 -25.37
C ASP A 44 4.55 8.13 -24.30
N THR A 45 3.32 8.60 -24.10
CA THR A 45 2.40 8.06 -23.10
C THR A 45 2.04 6.59 -23.34
N ALA A 46 2.01 6.15 -24.60
CA ALA A 46 1.64 4.80 -24.98
C ALA A 46 2.74 3.79 -24.60
N ALA A 47 4.01 4.13 -24.85
CA ALA A 47 5.18 3.38 -24.46
C ALA A 47 5.30 3.30 -22.94
N VAL A 48 5.08 4.42 -22.25
CA VAL A 48 5.04 4.47 -20.78
C VAL A 48 3.97 3.54 -20.21
N CYS A 49 2.75 3.55 -20.77
CA CYS A 49 1.67 2.67 -20.31
C CYS A 49 2.00 1.19 -20.54
N ARG A 50 2.63 0.85 -21.67
CA ARG A 50 3.10 -0.52 -21.95
C ARG A 50 4.16 -0.97 -20.95
N GLU A 51 5.15 -0.13 -20.68
CA GLU A 51 6.24 -0.43 -19.73
C GLU A 51 5.73 -0.59 -18.30
N LEU A 52 4.75 0.23 -17.90
CA LEU A 52 4.10 0.14 -16.60
C LEU A 52 3.06 -0.99 -16.53
N GLY A 53 2.76 -1.68 -17.62
CA GLY A 53 1.77 -2.76 -17.67
C GLY A 53 0.36 -2.31 -17.30
N VAL A 54 -0.04 -1.12 -17.74
CA VAL A 54 -1.38 -0.54 -17.51
C VAL A 54 -1.93 0.02 -18.81
N SER A 55 -3.26 0.04 -18.96
CA SER A 55 -3.87 0.69 -20.12
C SER A 55 -3.82 2.22 -19.97
N GLU A 56 -3.81 2.94 -21.10
CA GLU A 56 -3.86 4.40 -21.12
C GLU A 56 -5.10 4.94 -20.39
N ALA A 57 -6.26 4.30 -20.56
CA ALA A 57 -7.48 4.67 -19.86
C ALA A 57 -7.33 4.58 -18.33
N THR A 58 -6.64 3.55 -17.83
CA THR A 58 -6.33 3.43 -16.40
C THR A 58 -5.32 4.49 -15.97
N TYR A 59 -4.29 4.75 -16.76
CA TYR A 59 -3.30 5.79 -16.49
C TYR A 59 -3.94 7.18 -16.37
N HIS A 60 -4.79 7.57 -17.32
CA HIS A 60 -5.47 8.87 -17.27
C HIS A 60 -6.41 8.99 -16.07
N ARG A 61 -7.16 7.92 -15.74
CA ARG A 61 -7.99 7.90 -14.52
C ARG A 61 -7.15 8.10 -13.27
N TRP A 62 -6.02 7.41 -13.16
CA TRP A 62 -5.10 7.57 -12.05
C TRP A 62 -4.46 8.96 -12.01
N ARG A 63 -4.12 9.56 -13.15
CA ARG A 63 -3.62 10.94 -13.20
C ARG A 63 -4.67 11.94 -12.70
N ASN A 64 -5.96 11.73 -13.01
CA ASN A 64 -7.02 12.59 -12.49
C ASN A 64 -7.22 12.41 -10.98
N GLN A 65 -7.12 11.17 -10.48
CA GLN A 65 -7.39 10.85 -9.08
C GLN A 65 -6.19 11.08 -8.15
N PHE A 66 -4.97 10.87 -8.63
CA PHE A 66 -3.74 10.88 -7.83
C PHE A 66 -2.65 11.81 -8.39
N GLY A 67 -2.90 12.53 -9.49
CA GLY A 67 -1.87 13.34 -10.17
C GLY A 67 -1.42 14.59 -9.42
N GLY A 68 -2.23 15.12 -8.49
CA GLY A 68 -1.90 16.28 -7.65
C GLY A 68 -1.28 15.93 -6.29
N LEU A 69 -1.34 14.65 -5.87
CA LEU A 69 -0.83 14.16 -4.58
C LEU A 69 0.72 14.06 -4.52
N LYS A 70 1.42 14.26 -5.65
CA LYS A 70 2.82 13.85 -5.83
C LYS A 70 3.86 14.53 -4.93
N ALA A 71 3.71 15.82 -4.64
CA ALA A 71 4.72 16.53 -3.86
C ALA A 71 4.43 16.46 -2.35
N GLU A 72 3.21 16.83 -1.95
CA GLU A 72 2.82 16.90 -0.55
C GLU A 72 2.67 15.51 0.09
N ASP A 73 2.11 14.52 -0.61
CA ASP A 73 1.96 13.18 -0.02
C ASP A 73 3.25 12.37 -0.07
N ALA A 74 4.17 12.63 -0.99
CA ALA A 74 5.50 12.02 -0.96
C ALA A 74 6.31 12.56 0.23
N LYS A 75 6.20 13.87 0.50
CA LYS A 75 6.78 14.49 1.68
C LYS A 75 6.15 13.93 2.96
N ARG A 76 4.81 13.92 3.03
CA ARG A 76 4.06 13.35 4.16
C ARG A 76 4.37 11.88 4.40
N LEU A 77 4.50 11.07 3.34
CA LEU A 77 4.85 9.66 3.46
C LEU A 77 6.25 9.49 4.07
N LYS A 78 7.24 10.25 3.58
CA LYS A 78 8.60 10.22 4.12
C LYS A 78 8.65 10.68 5.58
N ASP A 79 7.89 11.72 5.92
CA ASP A 79 7.79 12.22 7.28
C ASP A 79 7.17 11.17 8.20
N LEU A 80 6.06 10.54 7.78
CA LEU A 80 5.41 9.45 8.51
C LEU A 80 6.30 8.20 8.65
N GLU A 81 7.10 7.85 7.65
CA GLU A 81 8.08 6.76 7.73
C GLU A 81 9.18 7.04 8.76
N GLY A 82 9.67 8.29 8.81
CA GLY A 82 10.63 8.76 9.81
C GLY A 82 10.05 8.74 11.23
N GLU A 83 8.83 9.24 11.40
CA GLU A 83 8.10 9.18 12.67
C GLU A 83 7.88 7.73 13.10
N ASN A 84 7.44 6.84 12.21
CA ASN A 84 7.20 5.44 12.53
C ASN A 84 8.47 4.72 12.99
N THR A 85 9.60 5.01 12.33
CA THR A 85 10.90 4.46 12.70
C THR A 85 11.33 4.92 14.10
N THR A 86 11.14 6.21 14.37
CA THR A 86 11.45 6.80 15.69
C THR A 86 10.56 6.20 16.77
N LEU A 87 9.25 6.11 16.52
CA LEU A 87 8.28 5.54 17.45
C LEU A 87 8.56 4.07 17.75
N LYS A 88 8.93 3.26 16.74
CA LYS A 88 9.31 1.86 16.94
C LYS A 88 10.55 1.71 17.81
N ARG A 89 11.55 2.59 17.65
CA ARG A 89 12.75 2.59 18.50
C ARG A 89 12.38 2.91 19.95
N LEU A 90 11.65 4.00 20.16
CA LEU A 90 11.22 4.42 21.50
C LEU A 90 10.35 3.36 22.19
N LEU A 91 9.47 2.69 21.44
CA LEU A 91 8.66 1.60 21.96
C LEU A 91 9.53 0.41 22.39
N ALA A 92 10.52 0.04 21.59
CA ALA A 92 11.44 -1.04 21.94
C ALA A 92 12.25 -0.70 23.21
N ASP A 93 12.77 0.53 23.30
CA ASP A 93 13.50 1.02 24.47
C ASP A 93 12.62 0.99 25.73
N ALA A 94 11.36 1.45 25.63
CA ALA A 94 10.41 1.46 26.73
C ALA A 94 9.98 0.06 27.19
N GLU A 95 9.77 -0.89 26.25
CA GLU A 95 9.47 -2.28 26.62
C GLU A 95 10.67 -2.96 27.28
N LEU A 96 11.91 -2.67 26.83
CA LEU A 96 13.12 -3.16 27.50
C LEU A 96 13.24 -2.65 28.95
N GLU A 97 13.00 -1.35 29.18
CA GLU A 97 13.03 -0.75 30.52
C GLU A 97 11.95 -1.35 31.43
N LYS A 98 10.74 -1.50 30.91
CA LYS A 98 9.61 -2.12 31.60
C LYS A 98 9.90 -3.58 31.97
N ASP A 99 10.53 -4.33 31.09
CA ASP A 99 10.93 -5.72 31.37
C ASP A 99 12.03 -5.77 32.44
N ALA A 100 13.04 -4.90 32.38
CA ALA A 100 14.06 -4.78 33.42
C ALA A 100 13.45 -4.46 34.80
N LEU A 101 12.52 -3.51 34.85
CA LEU A 101 11.80 -3.15 36.08
C LEU A 101 10.94 -4.30 36.60
N ARG A 102 10.30 -5.07 35.72
CA ARG A 102 9.55 -6.27 36.10
C ARG A 102 10.45 -7.35 36.68
N GLU A 103 11.61 -7.58 36.10
CA GLU A 103 12.57 -8.57 36.64
C GLU A 103 13.13 -8.13 38.00
N ILE A 104 13.43 -6.84 38.18
CA ILE A 104 13.81 -6.30 39.50
C ILE A 104 12.66 -6.49 40.51
N ALA A 105 11.42 -6.23 40.12
CA ALA A 105 10.26 -6.43 40.98
C ALA A 105 9.97 -7.91 41.31
N LYS A 106 10.53 -8.86 40.55
CA LYS A 106 10.35 -10.31 40.75
C LYS A 106 11.37 -10.95 41.69
N GLY A 107 12.45 -10.28 42.10
CA GLY A 107 13.39 -10.79 43.12
C GLY A 107 13.50 -9.81 44.31
N ASN A 108 13.56 -10.19 45.59
CA ASN A 108 13.65 -11.48 46.28
C ASN A 108 12.72 -11.45 47.50
N PHE A 109 11.79 -12.40 47.61
CA PHE A 109 11.13 -12.82 48.85
C PHE A 109 10.93 -14.34 48.80
#